data_AF-A0A7C9LHW7-F1
#
_entry.id   AF-A0A7C9LHW7-F1
#
_cell.length_a   1.000
_cell.length_b   1.000
_cell.length_c   1.000
_cell.angle_alpha   90.00
_cell.angle_beta   90.00
_cell.angle_gamma   90.00
#
_symmetry.space_group_name_H-M   'P 1'
#
loop_
_entity.id
_entity.type
_entity.pdbx_description
1 polymer ?
#
loop_
_entity_poly.entity_id
_entity_poly.type
_entity_poly.pdbx_seq_one_letter_code
_entity_poly.pdbx_strand_id
1 'polypeptide(L)' 'MGQITVFSGPELRRRCNGEQRLQILTEAFAPQACPTEVARRHEISTGQLYTWRNKLAVEAAPG' A
#
# COMPACT_ATOMS: atom_id res chain seq x y z
N MET A 1 5.47 -20.16 5.90
CA MET A 1 6.46 -19.05 5.92
C MET A 1 6.42 -18.37 4.56
N GLY A 2 5.62 -17.31 4.42
CA GLY A 2 5.46 -16.58 3.15
C GLY A 2 6.27 -15.31 3.20
N GLN A 3 7.47 -15.32 2.62
CA GLN A 3 8.30 -14.14 2.42
C GLN A 3 7.56 -13.18 1.47
N ILE A 4 7.14 -12.02 1.99
CA ILE A 4 6.66 -10.92 1.16
C ILE A 4 7.90 -10.18 0.68
N THR A 5 8.40 -10.53 -0.49
CA THR A 5 9.47 -9.77 -1.17
C THR A 5 8.90 -8.40 -1.52
N VAL A 6 9.15 -7.41 -0.66
CA VAL A 6 8.84 -6.01 -0.92
C VAL A 6 9.79 -5.52 -2.00
N PHE A 7 9.39 -5.67 -3.26
CA PHE A 7 10.03 -5.04 -4.41
C PHE A 7 9.62 -3.56 -4.43
N SER A 8 10.21 -2.75 -3.54
CA SER A 8 10.16 -1.30 -3.66
C SER A 8 11.32 -0.86 -4.54
N GLY A 9 11.05 -0.71 -5.84
CA GLY A 9 11.97 -0.05 -6.75
C GLY A 9 12.39 1.32 -6.18
N PRO A 10 13.68 1.68 -6.25
CA PRO A 10 14.22 2.89 -5.61
C PRO A 10 13.65 4.19 -6.18
N GLU A 11 13.11 4.18 -7.39
CA GLU A 11 12.66 5.37 -8.11
C GLU A 11 11.32 5.92 -7.57
N LEU A 12 10.47 5.05 -7.01
CA LEU A 12 9.19 5.46 -6.42
C LEU A 12 9.28 5.83 -4.92
N ARG A 13 10.43 5.62 -4.26
CA ARG A 13 10.60 5.93 -2.83
C ARG A 13 10.66 7.43 -2.53
N ARG A 14 11.06 8.28 -3.49
CA ARG A 14 11.14 9.73 -3.27
C ARG A 14 9.79 10.45 -3.42
N ARG A 15 8.80 9.81 -4.05
CA ARG A 15 7.45 10.38 -4.27
C ARG A 15 6.34 9.67 -3.51
N CYS A 16 6.55 8.45 -3.03
CA CYS A 16 5.54 7.73 -2.26
C CYS A 16 5.55 8.17 -0.79
N ASN A 17 5.08 9.40 -0.55
CA ASN A 17 4.84 9.97 0.77
C ASN A 17 3.73 9.18 1.48
N GLY A 18 3.71 9.16 2.82
CA GLY A 18 2.70 8.41 3.61
C GLY A 18 1.26 8.74 3.21
N GLU A 19 0.98 9.99 2.83
CA GLU A 19 -0.32 10.44 2.31
C GLU A 19 -0.73 9.75 1.01
N GLN A 20 0.21 9.53 0.09
CA GLN A 20 -0.07 8.89 -1.19
C GLN A 20 -0.43 7.41 -0.97
N ARG A 21 0.21 6.73 -0.01
CA ARG A 21 -0.19 5.38 0.40
C ARG A 21 -1.58 5.36 1.01
N LEU A 22 -1.91 6.37 1.83
CA LEU A 22 -3.23 6.50 2.43
C LEU A 22 -4.30 6.70 1.35
N GLN A 23 -4.07 7.56 0.37
CA GLN A 23 -4.98 7.76 -0.77
C GLN A 23 -5.20 6.47 -1.56
N ILE A 24 -4.12 5.75 -1.87
CA ILE A 24 -4.21 4.48 -2.59
C ILE A 24 -4.98 3.44 -1.77
N LEU A 25 -4.77 3.39 -0.44
CA LEU A 25 -5.54 2.51 0.45
C LEU A 25 -7.02 2.93 0.50
N THR A 26 -7.32 4.22 0.65
CA THR A 26 -8.69 4.73 0.65
C THR A 26 -9.40 4.42 -0.67
N GLU A 27 -8.74 4.59 -1.81
CA GLU A 27 -9.29 4.22 -3.12
C GLU A 27 -9.43 2.70 -3.25
N ALA A 28 -8.43 1.91 -2.85
CA ALA A 28 -8.47 0.44 -2.93
C ALA A 28 -9.50 -0.23 -1.99
N PHE A 29 -9.80 0.40 -0.84
CA PHE A 29 -10.77 -0.09 0.14
C PHE A 29 -12.13 0.62 0.04
N ALA A 30 -12.35 1.45 -0.98
CA ALA A 30 -13.67 2.01 -1.24
C ALA A 30 -14.66 0.89 -1.64
N PRO A 31 -15.94 0.96 -1.25
CA PRO A 31 -16.92 -0.11 -1.46
C PRO A 31 -17.22 -0.42 -2.95
N GLN A 32 -16.85 0.50 -3.84
CA GLN A 32 -17.02 0.37 -5.29
C GLN A 32 -15.71 0.04 -6.03
N ALA A 33 -14.59 -0.06 -5.31
CA ALA A 33 -13.27 -0.15 -5.93
C ALA A 33 -12.65 -1.54 -5.75
N CYS A 34 -11.89 -1.94 -6.78
CA CYS A 34 -11.16 -3.20 -6.75
C CYS A 34 -9.70 -2.95 -6.37
N PRO A 35 -9.19 -3.51 -5.26
CA PRO A 35 -7.80 -3.30 -4.84
C PRO A 35 -6.78 -3.75 -5.89
N THR A 36 -7.10 -4.74 -6.72
CA THR A 36 -6.27 -5.16 -7.87
C THR A 36 -6.21 -4.10 -8.97
N GLU A 37 -7.32 -3.44 -9.28
CA GLU A 37 -7.40 -2.39 -10.32
C GLU A 37 -6.64 -1.15 -9.88
N VAL A 38 -6.87 -0.72 -8.63
CA VAL A 38 -6.16 0.41 -8.01
C VAL A 38 -4.66 0.12 -7.92
N ALA A 39 -4.28 -1.09 -7.53
CA ALA A 39 -2.88 -1.51 -7.52
C ALA A 39 -2.25 -1.41 -8.91
N ARG A 40 -2.95 -1.85 -9.95
CA ARG A 40 -2.50 -1.76 -11.35
C ARG A 40 -2.37 -0.31 -11.83
N ARG A 41 -3.31 0.56 -11.46
CA ARG A 41 -3.33 1.99 -11.80
C ARG A 41 -2.14 2.75 -11.18
N HIS A 42 -1.71 2.31 -10.00
CA HIS A 42 -0.58 2.89 -9.28
C HIS A 42 0.72 2.10 -9.44
N GLU A 43 0.75 1.10 -10.33
CA GLU A 43 1.91 0.24 -10.61
C GLU A 43 2.49 -0.44 -9.36
N ILE A 44 1.62 -0.80 -8.42
CA ILE A 44 1.95 -1.50 -7.18
C ILE A 44 1.34 -2.90 -7.16
N SER A 45 1.89 -3.75 -6.30
CA SER A 45 1.33 -5.08 -6.05
C SER A 45 0.29 -5.04 -4.93
N THR A 46 -0.73 -5.90 -4.99
CA THR A 46 -1.67 -6.12 -3.89
C THR A 46 -0.97 -6.55 -2.60
N GLY A 47 0.18 -7.23 -2.69
CA GLY A 47 1.03 -7.52 -1.53
C GLY A 47 1.55 -6.26 -0.81
N GLN A 48 1.85 -5.18 -1.55
CA GLN A 48 2.26 -3.90 -0.96
C GLN A 48 1.12 -3.20 -0.22
N LEU A 49 -0.12 -3.27 -0.73
CA LEU A 49 -1.31 -2.77 -0.04
C LEU A 49 -1.47 -3.42 1.35
N TYR A 50 -1.34 -4.75 1.44
CA TYR A 50 -1.41 -5.46 2.72
C TYR A 50 -0.24 -5.14 3.65
N THR A 51 0.97 -5.00 3.11
CA THR A 51 2.13 -4.56 3.89
C THR A 51 1.93 -3.15 4.46
N TRP A 52 1.38 -2.22 3.68
CA TRP A 52 1.08 -0.87 4.16
C TRP A 52 0.00 -0.87 5.23
N ARG A 53 -1.07 -1.66 5.05
CA ARG A 53 -2.12 -1.80 6.06
C ARG A 53 -1.56 -2.29 7.39
N ASN A 54 -0.65 -3.26 7.37
CA ASN A 54 0.00 -3.79 8.57
C ASN A 54 0.90 -2.74 9.22
N LYS A 55 1.77 -2.07 8.44
CA LYS A 55 2.61 -0.98 8.95
C LYS A 55 1.79 0.14 9.59
N LEU A 56 0.72 0.60 8.93
CA LEU A 56 -0.16 1.63 9.46
C LEU A 56 -0.89 1.17 10.72
N ALA A 57 -1.31 -0.09 10.81
CA ALA A 57 -1.90 -0.63 12.04
C ALA A 57 -0.89 -0.67 13.20
N VAL A 58 0.38 -0.94 12.91
CA VAL A 58 1.48 -0.90 13.90
C VAL A 58 1.86 0.53 14.29
N GLU A 59 1.85 1.47 13.34
CA GLU A 59 2.19 2.89 13.57
C GLU A 59 1.04 3.66 14.23
N ALA A 60 -0.22 3.29 13.96
CA ALA A 60 -1.42 3.91 14.53
C ALA A 60 -1.83 3.33 15.90
N ALA A 61 -1.10 2.33 16.41
CA ALA A 61 -1.19 1.92 17.80
C ALA A 61 -0.13 2.71 18.60
N PRO A 62 -0.48 3.88 19.19
CA PRO A 62 0.40 4.50 20.16
C PRO A 62 0.40 3.59 21.40
N GLY A 63 1.54 2.95 21.65
CA GLY A 63 1.85 2.42 22.99
C GLY A 63 2.10 3.55 23.97
#